data_AF-A0A9D9F3M9-F1
#
_entry.id   AF-A0A9D9F3M9-F1
#
_cell.length_a   1.000
_cell.length_b   1.000
_cell.length_c   1.000
_cell.angle_alpha   90.00
_cell.angle_beta   90.00
_cell.angle_gamma   90.00
#
_symmetry.space_group_name_H-M   'P 1'
#
loop_
_entity.id
_entity.type
_entity.pdbx_description
1 polymer ?
#
loop_
_entity_poly.entity_id
_entity_poly.type
_entity_poly.pdbx_seq_one_letter_code
_entity_poly.pdbx_strand_id
1 'polypeptide(L)'
;MTEIKVTCQKLASRISEKLELSADEQYQLFSAASQGIDRDSGGRGLDQIKVSYVLGILIAVYICFSDPKRAVQHLRRPNSDFPFDGRSPLDLMMTGTEGLRLTRKYFDEKAQPLGKDDPVYKWALNSILSD
;
A
#
# COMPACT_ATOMS: atom_id res chain seq x y z
N MET A 1 -15.49 -0.44 -19.17
CA MET A 1 -15.45 -0.09 -17.72
C MET A 1 -15.24 -1.31 -16.80
N THR A 2 -15.44 -2.54 -17.29
CA THR A 2 -15.27 -3.80 -16.52
C THR A 2 -13.80 -4.20 -16.33
N GLU A 3 -12.96 -3.98 -17.34
CA GLU A 3 -11.56 -4.43 -17.37
C GLU A 3 -10.67 -3.73 -16.32
N ILE A 4 -10.82 -2.41 -16.13
CA ILE A 4 -10.08 -1.63 -15.13
C ILE A 4 -10.40 -2.10 -13.70
N LYS A 5 -11.69 -2.41 -13.42
CA LYS A 5 -12.11 -2.91 -12.10
C LYS A 5 -11.51 -4.28 -11.79
N VAL A 6 -11.48 -5.18 -12.77
CA VAL A 6 -10.86 -6.51 -12.64
C VAL A 6 -9.36 -6.40 -12.37
N THR A 7 -8.66 -5.48 -13.04
CA THR A 7 -7.22 -5.24 -12.82
C THR A 7 -6.93 -4.70 -11.42
N CYS A 8 -7.72 -3.74 -10.92
CA CYS A 8 -7.55 -3.20 -9.59
C CYS A 8 -7.81 -4.24 -8.49
N GLN A 9 -8.81 -5.11 -8.68
CA GLN A 9 -9.13 -6.16 -7.73
C GLN A 9 -8.06 -7.25 -7.65
N LYS A 10 -7.51 -7.66 -8.80
CA LYS A 10 -6.34 -8.56 -8.84
C LYS A 10 -5.15 -7.93 -8.13
N LEU A 11 -4.85 -6.66 -8.41
CA LEU A 11 -3.75 -5.94 -7.76
C LEU A 11 -3.92 -5.87 -6.25
N ALA A 12 -5.12 -5.54 -5.77
CA ALA A 12 -5.42 -5.52 -4.34
C ALA A 12 -5.18 -6.90 -3.71
N SER A 13 -5.63 -7.98 -4.33
CA SER A 13 -5.36 -9.36 -3.85
C SER A 13 -3.86 -9.64 -3.72
N ARG A 14 -3.07 -9.29 -4.75
CA ARG A 14 -1.60 -9.48 -4.70
C ARG A 14 -0.95 -8.70 -3.58
N ILE A 15 -1.33 -7.44 -3.42
CA ILE A 15 -0.82 -6.60 -2.34
C ILE A 15 -1.19 -7.21 -0.98
N SER A 16 -2.43 -7.65 -0.81
CA SER A 16 -2.90 -8.31 0.42
C SER A 16 -2.09 -9.56 0.73
N GLU A 17 -1.80 -10.39 -0.27
CA GLU A 17 -0.96 -11.59 -0.14
C GLU A 17 0.46 -11.22 0.29
N LYS A 18 1.11 -10.25 -0.38
CA LYS A 18 2.48 -9.85 -0.05
C LYS A 18 2.60 -9.23 1.34
N LEU A 19 1.58 -8.49 1.79
CA LEU A 19 1.55 -7.88 3.13
C LEU A 19 1.00 -8.81 4.22
N GLU A 20 0.54 -10.01 3.84
CA GLU A 20 -0.11 -10.97 4.74
C GLU A 20 -1.30 -10.33 5.47
N LEU A 21 -2.14 -9.57 4.76
CA LEU A 21 -3.26 -8.85 5.35
C LEU A 21 -4.43 -9.78 5.71
N SER A 22 -4.97 -9.62 6.93
CA SER A 22 -6.24 -10.23 7.32
C SER A 22 -7.42 -9.64 6.51
N ALA A 23 -8.57 -10.33 6.49
CA ALA A 23 -9.75 -9.82 5.79
C ALA A 23 -10.19 -8.42 6.28
N ASP A 24 -10.04 -8.17 7.59
CA ASP A 24 -10.36 -6.87 8.20
C ASP A 24 -9.35 -5.79 7.80
N GLU A 25 -8.05 -6.12 7.81
CA GLU A 25 -7.00 -5.22 7.34
C GLU A 25 -7.20 -4.87 5.86
N GLN A 26 -7.55 -5.86 5.01
CA GLN A 26 -7.86 -5.63 3.60
C GLN A 26 -9.05 -4.70 3.42
N TYR A 27 -10.12 -4.93 4.18
CA TYR A 27 -11.30 -4.07 4.14
C TYR A 27 -10.96 -2.64 4.59
N GLN A 28 -10.26 -2.48 5.70
CA GLN A 28 -9.88 -1.16 6.22
C GLN A 28 -8.98 -0.39 5.25
N LEU A 29 -8.02 -1.08 4.65
CA LEU A 29 -7.01 -0.47 3.78
C LEU A 29 -7.56 -0.12 2.39
N PHE A 30 -8.48 -0.94 1.84
CA PHE A 30 -8.92 -0.77 0.45
C PHE A 30 -10.39 -0.38 0.28
N SER A 31 -11.22 -0.42 1.32
CA SER A 31 -12.62 0.00 1.16
C SER A 31 -12.73 1.50 0.92
N ALA A 32 -13.61 1.87 -0.01
CA ALA A 32 -14.15 3.21 -0.13
C ALA A 32 -15.16 3.45 1.00
N ALA A 33 -14.72 3.44 2.26
CA ALA A 33 -15.55 3.86 3.37
C ALA A 33 -15.79 5.38 3.21
N SER A 34 -16.99 5.73 2.75
CA SER A 34 -17.46 7.10 2.66
C SER A 34 -17.55 7.69 4.07
N GLN A 35 -16.58 8.54 4.41
CA GLN A 35 -16.79 9.50 5.49
C GLN A 35 -17.81 10.54 4.98
N GLY A 36 -19.09 10.28 5.28
CA GLY A 36 -20.16 11.29 5.20
C GLY A 36 -20.90 11.37 3.86
N ILE A 37 -22.22 11.14 3.96
CA ILE A 37 -23.29 11.58 3.04
C ILE A 37 -23.21 11.06 1.59
N ASP A 38 -23.54 9.78 1.39
CA ASP A 38 -24.71 9.40 0.59
C ASP A 38 -25.03 7.92 0.79
N ARG A 39 -26.27 7.61 1.20
CA ARG A 39 -26.70 6.25 1.57
C ARG A 39 -27.33 5.46 0.43
N ASP A 40 -27.27 5.97 -0.81
CA ASP A 40 -28.03 5.41 -1.94
C ASP A 40 -27.19 4.97 -3.14
N SER A 41 -25.88 4.77 -2.95
CA SER A 41 -25.03 4.10 -3.94
C SER A 41 -24.38 2.88 -3.30
N GLY A 42 -24.66 1.70 -3.84
CA GLY A 42 -24.11 0.40 -3.42
C GLY A 42 -22.58 0.30 -3.53
N GLY A 43 -21.86 1.03 -2.68
CA GLY A 43 -20.41 1.15 -2.63
C GLY A 43 -19.74 -0.06 -1.97
N ARG A 44 -19.89 -1.25 -2.54
CA ARG A 44 -18.99 -2.39 -2.28
C ARG A 44 -17.85 -2.38 -3.30
N GLY A 45 -17.08 -1.31 -3.33
CA GLY A 45 -15.99 -1.12 -4.29
C GLY A 45 -14.65 -0.87 -3.61
N LEU A 46 -13.57 -1.33 -4.25
CA LEU A 46 -12.21 -0.96 -3.88
C LEU A 46 -11.96 0.51 -4.22
N ASP A 47 -11.30 1.22 -3.31
CA ASP A 47 -10.79 2.56 -3.53
C ASP A 47 -9.47 2.48 -4.31
N GLN A 48 -9.52 2.85 -5.60
CA GLN A 48 -8.37 2.80 -6.50
C GLN A 48 -7.21 3.70 -6.04
N ILE A 49 -7.52 4.82 -5.35
CA ILE A 49 -6.51 5.74 -4.84
C ILE A 49 -5.74 5.06 -3.72
N LYS A 50 -6.44 4.40 -2.79
CA LYS A 50 -5.80 3.64 -1.71
C LYS A 50 -4.96 2.49 -2.24
N VAL A 51 -5.47 1.72 -3.21
CA VAL A 51 -4.71 0.64 -3.86
C VAL A 51 -3.40 1.19 -4.49
N SER A 52 -3.47 2.33 -5.17
CA SER A 52 -2.30 3.00 -5.75
C SER A 52 -1.28 3.46 -4.70
N TYR A 53 -1.76 4.02 -3.57
CA TYR A 53 -0.89 4.37 -2.45
C TYR A 53 -0.14 3.16 -1.90
N VAL A 54 -0.87 2.07 -1.60
CA VAL A 54 -0.27 0.87 -1.02
C VAL A 54 0.71 0.21 -1.99
N LEU A 55 0.40 0.14 -3.29
CA LEU A 55 1.34 -0.33 -4.31
C LEU A 55 2.65 0.46 -4.26
N GLY A 56 2.54 1.79 -4.25
CA GLY A 56 3.70 2.67 -4.21
C GLY A 56 4.52 2.55 -2.93
N ILE A 57 3.86 2.36 -1.78
CA ILE A 57 4.53 2.08 -0.50
C ILE A 57 5.32 0.78 -0.61
N LEU A 58 4.73 -0.32 -1.08
CA LEU A 58 5.46 -1.59 -1.24
C LEU A 58 6.68 -1.44 -2.13
N ILE A 59 6.54 -0.74 -3.28
CA ILE A 59 7.67 -0.51 -4.18
C ILE A 59 8.80 0.19 -3.44
N ALA A 60 8.52 1.32 -2.79
CA ALA A 60 9.52 2.10 -2.07
C ALA A 60 10.17 1.30 -0.92
N VAL A 61 9.39 0.52 -0.19
CA VAL A 61 9.90 -0.33 0.91
C VAL A 61 10.78 -1.45 0.34
N TYR A 62 10.39 -2.09 -0.76
CA TYR A 62 11.18 -3.16 -1.39
C TYR A 62 12.52 -2.61 -1.89
N ILE A 63 12.54 -1.41 -2.46
CA ILE A 63 13.77 -0.70 -2.82
C ILE A 63 14.65 -0.48 -1.57
N CYS A 64 14.08 0.02 -0.47
CA CYS A 64 14.85 0.32 0.75
C CYS A 64 15.52 -0.92 1.38
N PHE A 65 14.84 -2.07 1.36
CA PHE A 65 15.31 -3.26 2.09
C PHE A 65 15.90 -4.35 1.20
N SER A 66 15.67 -4.31 -0.12
CA SER A 66 16.13 -5.30 -1.13
C SER A 66 15.70 -6.76 -0.88
N ASP A 67 14.98 -7.04 0.21
CA ASP A 67 14.40 -8.33 0.59
C ASP A 67 12.91 -8.13 0.92
N PRO A 68 12.00 -8.66 0.08
CA PRO A 68 10.55 -8.57 0.29
C PRO A 68 10.08 -9.01 1.69
N LYS A 69 10.67 -10.07 2.27
CA LYS A 69 10.24 -10.56 3.58
C LYS A 69 10.64 -9.59 4.68
N ARG A 70 11.87 -9.05 4.62
CA ARG A 70 12.33 -8.03 5.57
C ARG A 70 11.54 -6.73 5.42
N ALA A 71 11.20 -6.34 4.19
CA ALA A 71 10.36 -5.19 3.90
C ALA A 71 9.00 -5.29 4.60
N VAL A 72 8.28 -6.40 4.42
CA VAL A 72 6.97 -6.62 5.05
C VAL A 72 7.07 -6.67 6.57
N GLN A 73 8.10 -7.34 7.11
CA GLN A 73 8.35 -7.36 8.55
C GLN A 73 8.60 -5.95 9.11
N HIS A 74 9.30 -5.10 8.37
CA HIS A 74 9.57 -3.73 8.80
C HIS A 74 8.29 -2.88 8.85
N LEU A 75 7.35 -3.08 7.93
CA LEU A 75 6.06 -2.40 7.95
C LEU A 75 5.21 -2.72 9.19
N ARG A 76 5.43 -3.87 9.83
CA ARG A 76 4.71 -4.30 11.04
C ARG A 76 5.45 -4.01 12.36
N ARG A 77 6.68 -3.47 12.29
CA ARG A 77 7.47 -3.14 13.50
C ARG A 77 7.27 -1.69 13.92
N PRO A 78 7.25 -1.39 15.23
CA PRO A 78 7.32 -0.01 15.74
C PRO A 78 8.45 0.78 15.08
N ASN A 79 8.16 2.00 14.64
CA ASN A 79 9.12 2.93 14.08
C ASN A 79 9.04 4.27 14.82
N SER A 80 10.15 4.74 15.38
CA SER A 80 10.22 6.02 16.11
C SER A 80 10.45 7.22 15.21
N ASP A 81 10.75 7.03 13.93
CA ASP A 81 10.88 8.12 12.98
C ASP A 81 9.54 8.83 12.79
N PHE A 82 9.56 10.14 12.58
CA PHE A 82 8.41 10.85 12.01
C PHE A 82 8.11 10.25 10.63
N PRO A 83 6.84 9.90 10.30
CA PRO A 83 5.56 10.25 10.95
C PRO A 83 4.96 9.17 11.87
N PHE A 84 5.69 8.12 12.21
CA PHE A 84 5.13 6.92 12.83
C PHE A 84 4.97 7.03 14.36
N ASP A 85 5.82 7.82 15.02
CA ASP A 85 5.73 8.15 16.46
C ASP A 85 5.58 6.90 17.36
N GLY A 86 6.43 5.90 17.11
CA GLY A 86 6.45 4.63 17.84
C GLY A 86 5.43 3.60 17.36
N ARG A 87 4.52 3.95 16.44
CA ARG A 87 3.63 2.98 15.76
C ARG A 87 4.34 2.29 14.62
N SER A 88 3.79 1.19 14.11
CA SER A 88 4.29 0.62 12.87
C SER A 88 3.82 1.42 11.65
N PRO A 89 4.56 1.38 10.53
CA PRO A 89 4.07 1.95 9.28
C PRO A 89 2.70 1.43 8.85
N LEU A 90 2.44 0.13 9.05
CA LEU A 90 1.15 -0.46 8.73
C LEU A 90 0.03 0.11 9.61
N ASP A 91 0.26 0.31 10.91
CA ASP A 91 -0.73 0.95 11.80
C ASP A 91 -1.09 2.35 11.32
N LEU A 92 -0.11 3.12 10.84
CA LEU A 92 -0.35 4.45 10.28
C LEU A 92 -1.14 4.36 8.97
N MET A 93 -0.82 3.40 8.08
CA MET A 93 -1.58 3.17 6.85
C MET A 93 -3.07 2.88 7.12
N MET A 94 -3.38 2.20 8.24
CA MET A 94 -4.74 1.86 8.65
C MET A 94 -5.57 3.07 9.11
N THR A 95 -4.97 4.24 9.38
CA THR A 95 -5.72 5.44 9.79
C THR A 95 -6.42 6.14 8.60
N GLY A 96 -6.25 5.65 7.39
CA GLY A 96 -6.89 6.16 6.17
C GLY A 96 -5.91 6.84 5.21
N THR A 97 -6.45 7.61 4.26
CA THR A 97 -5.70 8.16 3.12
C THR A 97 -4.53 9.04 3.54
N GLU A 98 -4.66 9.81 4.62
CA GLU A 98 -3.56 10.65 5.10
C GLU A 98 -2.41 9.81 5.68
N GLY A 99 -2.72 8.73 6.40
CA GLY A 99 -1.72 7.80 6.91
C GLY A 99 -0.97 7.08 5.78
N LEU A 100 -1.70 6.68 4.73
CA LEU A 100 -1.12 6.17 3.49
C LEU A 100 -0.20 7.20 2.82
N ARG A 101 -0.63 8.46 2.69
CA ARG A 101 0.15 9.54 2.07
C ARG A 101 1.44 9.82 2.83
N LEU A 102 1.37 9.91 4.16
CA LEU A 102 2.53 10.15 5.03
C LEU A 102 3.52 8.98 4.98
N THR A 103 3.03 7.75 5.05
CA THR A 103 3.87 6.54 4.93
C THR A 103 4.56 6.49 3.57
N ARG A 104 3.83 6.79 2.49
CA ARG A 104 4.38 6.83 1.13
C ARG A 104 5.51 7.85 1.02
N LYS A 105 5.28 9.08 1.51
CA LYS A 105 6.28 10.15 1.48
C LYS A 105 7.56 9.72 2.20
N TYR A 106 7.44 9.14 3.40
CA TYR A 106 8.59 8.67 4.16
C TYR A 106 9.44 7.66 3.38
N PHE A 107 8.83 6.61 2.81
CA PHE A 107 9.58 5.59 2.09
C PHE A 107 10.09 6.07 0.73
N ASP A 108 9.37 6.95 0.03
CA ASP A 108 9.87 7.56 -1.22
C ASP A 108 11.15 8.38 -0.96
N GLU A 109 11.20 9.14 0.13
CA GLU A 109 12.41 9.91 0.51
C GLU A 109 13.60 8.98 0.80
N LYS A 110 13.36 7.81 1.42
CA LYS A 110 14.40 6.81 1.73
C LYS A 110 14.85 6.01 0.50
N ALA A 111 13.91 5.70 -0.41
CA ALA A 111 14.18 4.94 -1.62
C ALA A 111 15.00 5.74 -2.66
N GLN A 112 15.12 7.07 -2.48
CA GLN A 112 15.71 8.02 -3.43
C GLN A 112 14.93 8.11 -4.76
N PRO A 113 15.09 9.18 -5.57
CA PRO A 113 14.30 9.31 -6.79
C PRO A 113 14.72 8.26 -7.83
N LEU A 114 13.98 7.17 -7.91
CA LEU A 114 14.08 6.20 -8.99
C LEU A 114 13.02 6.50 -10.06
N GLY A 115 13.46 6.66 -11.30
CA GLY A 115 12.54 6.71 -12.43
C GLY A 115 11.82 5.37 -12.62
N LYS A 116 10.64 5.37 -13.23
CA LYS A 116 9.90 4.12 -13.53
C LYS A 116 10.69 3.15 -14.41
N ASP A 117 11.66 3.67 -15.16
CA ASP A 117 12.54 2.88 -16.01
C ASP A 117 13.73 2.26 -15.30
N ASP A 118 13.98 2.67 -14.05
CA ASP A 118 15.06 2.16 -13.23
C ASP A 118 14.92 0.64 -13.01
N PRO A 119 16.00 -0.15 -13.18
CA PRO A 119 15.96 -1.59 -12.98
C PRO A 119 15.48 -2.02 -11.59
N VAL A 120 15.81 -1.26 -10.54
CA VAL A 120 15.40 -1.56 -9.16
C VAL A 120 13.90 -1.31 -8.99
N TYR A 121 13.38 -0.22 -9.57
CA TYR A 121 11.94 0.04 -9.59
C TYR A 121 11.19 -1.09 -10.31
N LYS A 122 11.67 -1.50 -11.50
CA LYS A 122 11.09 -2.60 -12.28
C LYS A 122 11.14 -3.93 -11.53
N TRP A 123 12.26 -4.22 -10.86
CA TRP A 123 12.39 -5.40 -10.00
C TRP A 123 11.37 -5.39 -8.85
N ALA A 124 11.23 -4.26 -8.14
CA ALA A 124 10.29 -4.14 -7.04
C ALA A 124 8.84 -4.33 -7.50
N LEU A 125 8.45 -3.67 -8.59
CA LEU A 125 7.12 -3.83 -9.19
C LEU A 125 6.86 -5.28 -9.60
N ASN A 126 7.80 -5.92 -10.31
CA ASN A 126 7.65 -7.31 -10.74
C ASN A 126 7.57 -8.28 -9.56
N SER A 127 8.32 -8.03 -8.48
CA SER A 127 8.28 -8.85 -7.26
C SER A 127 6.92 -8.82 -6.56
N ILE A 128 6.16 -7.72 -6.72
CA ILE A 128 4.80 -7.58 -6.19
C ILE A 128 3.80 -8.27 -7.11
N LEU A 129 3.96 -8.12 -8.43
CA LEU A 129 3.02 -8.62 -9.42
C LEU A 129 3.18 -10.11 -9.75
N SER A 130 4.33 -10.70 -9.43
CA SER A 130 4.61 -12.12 -9.68
C SER A 130 3.79 -13.03 -8.76
N ASP A 131 3.39 -14.17 -9.31
CA ASP A 131 2.71 -15.29 -8.64
C ASP A 131 3.50 -15.82 -7.43
#